data_AF-A0A2E7FGC4-F1
#
_entry.id   AF-A0A2E7FGC4-F1
#
_cell.length_a   1.000
_cell.length_b   1.000
_cell.length_c   1.000
_cell.angle_alpha   90.00
_cell.angle_beta   90.00
_cell.angle_gamma   90.00
#
_symmetry.space_group_name_H-M   'P 1'
#
loop_
_entity.id
_entity.type
_entity.pdbx_description
1 polymer ?
#
loop_
_entity_poly.entity_id
_entity_poly.type
_entity_poly.pdbx_seq_one_letter_code
_entity_poly.pdbx_strand_id
1 'polypeptide(L)'
;MKTNIYILTLLSLFFIVSCKDDDSTGTIDIIDPVDPVDPVFVYVDPNINDGVIDFEEFGPSFEQDTKEDAERSNGGNWSEFGGTDEAKISIEYAENPDKSEPNTSDKVLKVNEPELSNEWAGFYFKLEEGMNFPDGKEAIKVDIWSPAGTQVSIKLEDELVNGSDGKKQTGDIFATKQQDGWETLVFNIPEGKDEDGVYNTFVIIMTRFETAAGVSYLDNIDFSTPAEVIIPDAPTTAPAAPTYAAEEVISVYSDVYTSPEGINLNPNWGQNTVVSEEVIADNTVLKYASLNYQGTEITPALDVSSKTKLHIDYFTGDSTALQFFLISTGPQEKAYDLDITTSPGEWNSVDIDISYFSDVVDLTDVFQLKVVGNGTVYFDNIFFYGGGSQSGTNFSPTYSGTFDGSVYDADNGTFEFPSTAQSWAGFANTAEIYPLSFPNGGKVTFTGATAGTDIDVYFRFEANPYPDTEPSYNSATVTVTGTEAAEYTVEIPSQGSNTFNSALFYLVTQDQVLTASDFVITSYD
;
A
#
# COMPACT_ATOMS: atom_id res chain seq x y z
N MET A 1 -38.70 -51.27 -8.61
CA MET A 1 -38.79 -52.75 -8.61
C MET A 1 -37.66 -53.27 -9.48
N LYS A 2 -36.84 -54.19 -8.93
CA LYS A 2 -35.65 -54.85 -9.52
C LYS A 2 -34.30 -54.11 -9.46
N THR A 3 -33.71 -54.27 -8.28
CA THR A 3 -32.30 -54.30 -7.92
C THR A 3 -31.52 -55.35 -8.73
N ASN A 4 -30.26 -55.08 -9.08
CA ASN A 4 -29.24 -56.12 -9.31
C ASN A 4 -27.90 -55.61 -8.75
N ILE A 5 -27.45 -56.29 -7.69
CA ILE A 5 -26.16 -56.14 -7.02
C ILE A 5 -25.31 -57.32 -7.49
N TYR A 6 -24.10 -57.06 -7.97
CA TYR A 6 -23.08 -58.10 -8.20
C TYR A 6 -22.06 -58.03 -7.05
N ILE A 7 -22.09 -59.04 -6.19
CA ILE A 7 -21.07 -59.36 -5.19
C ILE A 7 -20.20 -60.47 -5.79
N LEU A 8 -18.90 -60.23 -5.93
CA LEU A 8 -17.91 -61.24 -6.29
C LEU A 8 -17.12 -61.60 -5.02
N THR A 9 -17.30 -62.83 -4.55
CA THR A 9 -16.62 -63.41 -3.38
C THR A 9 -15.63 -64.43 -3.92
N LEU A 10 -14.32 -64.26 -3.65
CA LEU A 10 -13.30 -65.22 -4.03
C LEU A 10 -12.97 -66.10 -2.82
N LEU A 11 -13.27 -67.40 -2.93
CA LEU A 11 -13.00 -68.43 -1.93
C LEU A 11 -11.84 -69.30 -2.45
N SER A 12 -10.70 -69.32 -1.75
CA SER A 12 -9.58 -70.22 -2.07
C SER A 12 -9.65 -71.49 -1.24
N LEU A 13 -9.56 -72.62 -1.94
CA LEU A 13 -9.72 -73.99 -1.44
C LEU A 13 -8.34 -74.56 -1.09
N PHE A 14 -8.14 -75.01 0.16
CA PHE A 14 -6.97 -75.80 0.56
C PHE A 14 -7.12 -77.26 0.14
N PHE A 15 -6.14 -77.79 -0.58
CA PHE A 15 -5.97 -79.23 -0.80
C PHE A 15 -4.98 -79.81 0.21
N ILE A 16 -5.42 -80.83 0.94
CA ILE A 16 -4.59 -81.68 1.80
C ILE A 16 -4.23 -82.94 0.99
N VAL A 17 -2.93 -83.20 0.82
CA VAL A 17 -2.42 -84.53 0.44
C VAL A 17 -1.41 -84.97 1.49
N SER A 18 -1.64 -86.18 2.01
CA SER A 18 -0.85 -86.86 3.03
C SER A 18 -0.05 -87.98 2.40
N CYS A 19 1.24 -88.09 2.73
CA CYS A 19 1.97 -89.37 2.85
C CYS A 19 3.32 -89.18 3.59
N LYS A 20 3.49 -89.96 4.67
CA LYS A 20 4.73 -90.35 5.39
C LYS A 20 5.70 -91.13 4.47
N ASP A 21 7.01 -91.31 4.69
CA ASP A 21 7.97 -91.05 5.79
C ASP A 21 9.40 -91.01 5.19
N ASP A 22 10.32 -90.41 5.96
CA ASP A 22 11.78 -90.60 6.08
C ASP A 22 12.81 -89.93 5.13
N ASP A 23 13.58 -89.06 5.81
CA ASP A 23 15.03 -88.86 5.83
C ASP A 23 15.70 -87.57 5.31
N SER A 24 16.32 -86.89 6.29
CA SER A 24 17.48 -85.98 6.26
C SER A 24 17.31 -84.51 5.85
N THR A 25 17.31 -83.66 6.90
CA THR A 25 18.01 -82.37 7.04
C THR A 25 17.94 -81.35 5.89
N GLY A 26 17.14 -80.31 6.10
CA GLY A 26 17.24 -79.03 5.41
C GLY A 26 16.18 -78.07 5.94
N THR A 27 16.56 -77.17 6.83
CA THR A 27 15.72 -76.02 7.21
C THR A 27 15.53 -75.17 5.95
N ILE A 28 14.34 -75.18 5.36
CA ILE A 28 13.97 -74.24 4.31
C ILE A 28 13.44 -73.01 5.05
N ASP A 29 14.28 -71.98 5.18
CA ASP A 29 13.81 -70.63 5.49
C ASP A 29 12.86 -70.21 4.37
N ILE A 30 11.58 -70.04 4.73
CA ILE A 30 10.67 -69.26 3.90
C ILE A 30 11.19 -67.83 4.03
N ILE A 31 11.83 -67.34 2.98
CA ILE A 31 12.11 -65.91 2.84
C ILE A 31 10.73 -65.24 2.80
N ASP A 32 10.36 -64.57 3.89
CA ASP A 32 9.25 -63.61 3.88
C ASP A 32 9.51 -62.64 2.72
N PRO A 33 8.49 -62.28 1.93
CA PRO A 33 8.65 -61.22 0.94
C PRO A 33 9.19 -60.00 1.68
N VAL A 34 10.35 -59.49 1.24
CA VAL A 34 10.91 -58.24 1.72
C VAL A 34 9.80 -57.20 1.60
N ASP A 35 9.42 -56.58 2.73
CA ASP A 35 8.51 -55.44 2.72
C ASP A 35 8.97 -54.45 1.64
N PRO A 36 8.06 -53.89 0.82
CA PRO A 36 8.45 -52.83 -0.09
C PRO A 36 9.15 -51.74 0.73
N VAL A 37 10.41 -51.46 0.42
CA VAL A 37 11.14 -50.35 1.03
C VAL A 37 10.40 -49.09 0.62
N ASP A 38 9.91 -48.33 1.60
CA ASP A 38 9.31 -47.02 1.34
C ASP A 38 10.28 -46.21 0.46
N PRO A 39 9.80 -45.57 -0.61
CA PRO A 39 10.64 -44.78 -1.49
C PRO A 39 11.37 -43.72 -0.66
N VAL A 40 12.71 -43.69 -0.79
CA VAL A 40 13.56 -42.71 -0.11
C VAL A 40 13.45 -41.39 -0.87
N PHE A 41 13.11 -40.31 -0.18
CA PHE A 41 13.07 -38.98 -0.77
C PHE A 41 14.45 -38.56 -1.26
N VAL A 42 14.53 -38.06 -2.49
CA VAL A 42 15.79 -37.71 -3.16
C VAL A 42 15.93 -36.20 -3.24
N TYR A 43 17.00 -35.66 -2.65
CA TYR A 43 17.28 -34.23 -2.70
C TYR A 43 17.95 -33.84 -4.01
N VAL A 44 17.20 -33.20 -4.90
CA VAL A 44 17.65 -32.66 -6.20
C VAL A 44 16.83 -31.42 -6.55
N ASP A 45 17.42 -30.51 -7.30
CA ASP A 45 16.68 -29.37 -7.84
C ASP A 45 15.60 -29.89 -8.79
N PRO A 46 14.33 -29.49 -8.65
CA PRO A 46 13.25 -30.02 -9.46
C PRO A 46 13.29 -29.42 -10.86
N ASN A 47 12.73 -30.14 -11.83
CA ASN A 47 12.59 -29.66 -13.20
C ASN A 47 11.11 -29.59 -13.59
N ILE A 48 10.55 -28.38 -13.64
CA ILE A 48 9.15 -28.17 -14.06
C ILE A 48 8.92 -28.53 -15.54
N ASN A 49 9.98 -28.58 -16.35
CA ASN A 49 9.88 -29.00 -17.75
C ASN A 49 9.56 -30.50 -17.90
N ASP A 50 9.88 -31.32 -16.88
CA ASP A 50 9.63 -32.76 -16.87
C ASP A 50 8.23 -33.12 -16.34
N GLY A 51 7.50 -32.15 -15.79
CA GLY A 51 6.15 -32.32 -15.29
C GLY A 51 5.89 -31.53 -14.01
N VAL A 52 4.81 -31.92 -13.32
CA VAL A 52 4.42 -31.31 -12.05
C VAL A 52 5.51 -31.53 -10.99
N ILE A 53 5.81 -30.49 -10.23
CA ILE A 53 6.60 -30.58 -9.02
C ILE A 53 5.62 -30.85 -7.88
N ASP A 54 5.55 -32.10 -7.43
CA ASP A 54 4.60 -32.62 -6.42
C ASP A 54 5.25 -32.99 -5.08
N PHE A 55 6.58 -32.84 -4.98
CA PHE A 55 7.37 -33.16 -3.78
C PHE A 55 7.16 -34.57 -3.21
N GLU A 56 6.73 -35.55 -4.00
CA GLU A 56 6.48 -36.90 -3.50
C GLU A 56 7.77 -37.70 -3.34
N GLU A 57 8.56 -37.76 -4.40
CA GLU A 57 9.78 -38.55 -4.47
C GLU A 57 11.06 -37.69 -4.43
N PHE A 58 10.99 -36.43 -4.86
CA PHE A 58 12.14 -35.56 -4.99
C PHE A 58 11.81 -34.08 -4.76
N GLY A 59 12.85 -33.30 -4.43
CA GLY A 59 12.78 -31.85 -4.31
C GLY A 59 14.05 -31.25 -3.74
N PRO A 60 14.17 -29.91 -3.65
CA PRO A 60 15.38 -29.27 -3.16
C PRO A 60 15.76 -29.71 -1.75
N SER A 61 17.05 -29.73 -1.46
CA SER A 61 17.54 -29.76 -0.09
C SER A 61 17.33 -28.40 0.56
N PHE A 62 16.69 -28.36 1.73
CA PHE A 62 16.56 -27.15 2.56
C PHE A 62 17.51 -27.15 3.75
N GLU A 63 18.65 -27.83 3.59
CA GLU A 63 19.71 -27.88 4.60
C GLU A 63 20.61 -26.63 4.53
N GLN A 64 21.19 -26.27 5.67
CA GLN A 64 21.95 -25.03 5.85
C GLN A 64 23.22 -24.94 4.98
N ASP A 65 23.80 -26.07 4.56
CA ASP A 65 24.98 -26.14 3.69
C ASP A 65 24.64 -25.92 2.20
N THR A 66 23.40 -26.17 1.82
CA THR A 66 22.83 -25.90 0.48
C THR A 66 22.21 -24.50 0.36
N LYS A 67 22.19 -23.73 1.45
CA LYS A 67 21.58 -22.41 1.51
C LYS A 67 22.42 -21.35 0.81
N GLU A 68 21.75 -20.57 -0.03
CA GLU A 68 22.34 -19.46 -0.77
C GLU A 68 22.43 -18.19 0.11
N ASP A 69 23.51 -17.43 -0.04
CA ASP A 69 23.68 -16.12 0.61
C ASP A 69 22.79 -15.03 -0.03
N ALA A 70 22.68 -13.88 0.64
CA ALA A 70 21.79 -12.79 0.19
C ALA A 70 22.17 -12.22 -1.19
N GLU A 71 23.45 -12.29 -1.56
CA GLU A 71 23.95 -11.79 -2.84
C GLU A 71 23.81 -12.83 -3.96
N ARG A 72 23.53 -14.10 -3.63
CA ARG A 72 23.58 -15.26 -4.51
C ARG A 72 24.96 -15.58 -5.06
N SER A 73 25.97 -15.54 -4.20
CA SER A 73 27.37 -15.66 -4.57
C SER A 73 28.03 -16.99 -4.17
N ASN A 74 27.38 -17.80 -3.33
CA ASN A 74 27.99 -19.01 -2.76
C ASN A 74 27.57 -20.30 -3.48
N GLY A 75 26.62 -20.23 -4.43
CA GLY A 75 26.21 -21.35 -5.26
C GLY A 75 25.28 -22.34 -4.55
N GLY A 76 24.57 -21.87 -3.52
CA GLY A 76 23.42 -22.60 -2.97
C GLY A 76 22.28 -22.76 -3.97
N ASN A 77 21.19 -23.38 -3.55
CA ASN A 77 20.02 -23.62 -4.41
C ASN A 77 18.69 -23.22 -3.77
N TRP A 78 18.71 -22.68 -2.55
CA TRP A 78 17.54 -22.18 -1.87
C TRP A 78 17.91 -21.10 -0.86
N SER A 79 16.97 -20.25 -0.48
CA SER A 79 17.12 -19.40 0.70
C SER A 79 15.76 -18.82 1.11
N GLU A 80 15.62 -18.52 2.39
CA GLU A 80 14.53 -17.68 2.89
C GLU A 80 15.01 -16.26 3.20
N PHE A 81 14.13 -15.29 2.97
CA PHE A 81 14.39 -13.85 3.05
C PHE A 81 13.24 -13.12 3.73
N GLY A 82 13.52 -11.91 4.20
CA GLY A 82 12.60 -11.14 5.04
C GLY A 82 12.49 -11.68 6.46
N GLY A 83 12.30 -10.76 7.41
CA GLY A 83 12.33 -11.06 8.84
C GLY A 83 13.70 -10.90 9.50
N THR A 84 13.69 -10.78 10.83
CA THR A 84 14.88 -10.87 11.70
C THR A 84 15.11 -12.34 12.06
N ASP A 85 16.27 -12.68 12.67
CA ASP A 85 16.57 -14.07 13.08
C ASP A 85 15.48 -14.70 13.97
N GLU A 86 14.73 -13.90 14.74
CA GLU A 86 13.64 -14.35 15.62
C GLU A 86 12.27 -14.39 14.93
N ALA A 87 12.13 -13.80 13.75
CA ALA A 87 10.87 -13.63 13.01
C ALA A 87 11.02 -14.01 11.53
N LYS A 88 11.90 -14.96 11.24
CA LYS A 88 12.15 -15.46 9.89
C LYS A 88 11.21 -16.62 9.56
N ILE A 89 10.70 -16.66 8.33
CA ILE A 89 9.93 -17.80 7.87
C ILE A 89 10.81 -19.07 7.84
N SER A 90 10.20 -20.24 7.79
CA SER A 90 10.92 -21.50 7.55
C SER A 90 10.12 -22.43 6.66
N ILE A 91 10.82 -23.27 5.90
CA ILE A 91 10.23 -24.25 5.00
C ILE A 91 10.74 -25.65 5.33
N GLU A 92 9.86 -26.65 5.23
CA GLU A 92 10.18 -28.06 5.43
C GLU A 92 9.18 -28.93 4.67
N TYR A 93 9.59 -30.15 4.29
CA TYR A 93 8.63 -31.13 3.79
C TYR A 93 7.76 -31.67 4.93
N ALA A 94 6.47 -31.84 4.69
CA ALA A 94 5.52 -32.37 5.66
C ALA A 94 4.48 -33.28 5.00
N GLU A 95 3.77 -34.06 5.81
CA GLU A 95 2.55 -34.76 5.38
C GLU A 95 1.47 -33.75 4.99
N ASN A 96 0.72 -34.05 3.94
CA ASN A 96 -0.42 -33.24 3.50
C ASN A 96 -1.47 -33.13 4.63
N PRO A 97 -1.84 -31.92 5.09
CA PRO A 97 -2.80 -31.72 6.17
C PRO A 97 -4.23 -32.15 5.81
N ASP A 98 -4.57 -32.18 4.51
CA ASP A 98 -5.90 -32.55 4.00
C ASP A 98 -5.77 -33.08 2.57
N LYS A 99 -5.92 -34.40 2.38
CA LYS A 99 -5.82 -35.07 1.08
C LYS A 99 -7.15 -34.98 0.32
N SER A 100 -7.55 -33.77 -0.03
CA SER A 100 -8.76 -33.48 -0.79
C SER A 100 -8.47 -32.58 -1.99
N GLU A 101 -9.27 -32.73 -3.04
CA GLU A 101 -9.14 -31.93 -4.27
C GLU A 101 -9.06 -30.42 -3.95
N PRO A 102 -8.14 -29.67 -4.60
CA PRO A 102 -7.30 -30.08 -5.73
C PRO A 102 -6.05 -30.91 -5.38
N ASN A 103 -5.69 -31.06 -4.10
CA ASN A 103 -4.44 -31.71 -3.71
C ASN A 103 -4.67 -33.02 -2.93
N THR A 104 -4.37 -34.15 -3.58
CA THR A 104 -4.41 -35.48 -2.95
C THR A 104 -3.03 -36.08 -2.69
N SER A 105 -1.96 -35.29 -2.80
CA SER A 105 -0.56 -35.68 -2.59
C SER A 105 -0.34 -36.19 -1.16
N ASP A 106 0.65 -37.05 -0.94
CA ASP A 106 1.00 -37.53 0.39
C ASP A 106 1.90 -36.52 1.12
N LYS A 107 2.82 -35.89 0.38
CA LYS A 107 3.81 -34.94 0.89
C LYS A 107 3.62 -33.58 0.24
N VAL A 108 3.92 -32.53 1.00
CA VAL A 108 3.79 -31.13 0.57
C VAL A 108 4.93 -30.30 1.14
N LEU A 109 5.18 -29.11 0.57
CA LEU A 109 6.08 -28.14 1.17
C LEU A 109 5.31 -27.29 2.17
N LYS A 110 5.70 -27.36 3.45
CA LYS A 110 5.14 -26.58 4.55
C LYS A 110 5.93 -25.29 4.73
N VAL A 111 5.21 -24.19 4.91
CA VAL A 111 5.75 -22.87 5.21
C VAL A 111 5.27 -22.47 6.61
N ASN A 112 6.19 -22.22 7.53
CA ASN A 112 5.89 -21.66 8.84
C ASN A 112 6.16 -20.14 8.82
N GLU A 113 5.13 -19.36 9.10
CA GLU A 113 5.15 -17.89 9.11
C GLU A 113 5.03 -17.39 10.56
N PRO A 114 6.05 -16.75 11.14
CA PRO A 114 6.00 -16.25 12.53
C PRO A 114 5.16 -14.97 12.67
N GLU A 115 4.76 -14.65 13.91
CA GLU A 115 3.87 -13.52 14.26
C GLU A 115 4.35 -12.13 13.77
N LEU A 116 5.66 -11.98 13.52
CA LEU A 116 6.31 -10.72 13.16
C LEU A 116 7.10 -10.82 11.84
N SER A 117 6.74 -11.76 10.96
CA SER A 117 7.32 -11.78 9.61
C SER A 117 6.93 -10.52 8.85
N ASN A 118 7.87 -9.95 8.12
CA ASN A 118 7.55 -8.85 7.20
C ASN A 118 6.62 -9.36 6.10
N GLU A 119 5.76 -8.48 5.58
CA GLU A 119 4.81 -8.80 4.48
C GLU A 119 5.49 -9.26 3.18
N TRP A 120 6.78 -8.95 3.02
CA TRP A 120 7.64 -9.34 1.91
C TRP A 120 8.53 -10.55 2.23
N ALA A 121 8.36 -11.20 3.38
CA ALA A 121 9.12 -12.38 3.74
C ALA A 121 8.70 -13.59 2.89
N GLY A 122 9.69 -14.31 2.37
CA GLY A 122 9.47 -15.36 1.39
C GLY A 122 10.66 -16.28 1.30
N PHE A 123 10.56 -17.22 0.37
CA PHE A 123 11.66 -18.14 0.07
C PHE A 123 11.76 -18.36 -1.42
N TYR A 124 12.88 -18.92 -1.84
CA TYR A 124 13.04 -19.40 -3.21
C TYR A 124 13.81 -20.70 -3.23
N PHE A 125 13.67 -21.42 -4.34
CA PHE A 125 14.54 -22.51 -4.71
C PHE A 125 14.87 -22.44 -6.20
N LYS A 126 16.00 -23.04 -6.58
CA LYS A 126 16.44 -23.18 -7.97
C LYS A 126 15.83 -24.44 -8.57
N LEU A 127 15.56 -24.35 -9.86
CA LEU A 127 15.20 -25.46 -10.73
C LEU A 127 16.48 -26.03 -11.36
N GLU A 128 16.42 -27.30 -11.77
CA GLU A 128 17.54 -27.98 -12.43
C GLU A 128 17.99 -27.22 -13.70
N GLU A 129 17.03 -26.63 -14.42
CA GLU A 129 17.26 -25.86 -15.63
C GLU A 129 16.24 -24.72 -15.77
N GLY A 130 16.44 -23.88 -16.78
CA GLY A 130 15.51 -22.79 -17.09
C GLY A 130 14.15 -23.30 -17.58
N MET A 131 13.08 -22.62 -17.18
CA MET A 131 11.69 -22.89 -17.57
C MET A 131 11.50 -22.73 -19.07
N ASN A 132 10.91 -23.73 -19.73
CA ASN A 132 10.51 -23.69 -21.14
C ASN A 132 8.98 -23.66 -21.21
N PHE A 133 8.37 -22.49 -21.41
CA PHE A 133 6.92 -22.36 -21.38
C PHE A 133 6.30 -23.03 -22.62
N PRO A 134 5.39 -24.00 -22.46
CA PRO A 134 4.70 -24.58 -23.61
C PRO A 134 3.76 -23.57 -24.28
N ASP A 135 3.64 -23.59 -25.61
CA ASP A 135 2.70 -22.75 -26.36
C ASP A 135 1.28 -22.75 -25.75
N GLY A 136 0.77 -21.58 -25.38
CA GLY A 136 -0.54 -21.39 -24.76
C GLY A 136 -0.59 -21.70 -23.26
N LYS A 137 0.56 -21.95 -22.62
CA LYS A 137 0.71 -22.16 -21.18
C LYS A 137 1.63 -21.13 -20.52
N GLU A 138 1.42 -19.86 -20.82
CA GLU A 138 2.18 -18.71 -20.28
C GLU A 138 1.74 -18.34 -18.86
N ALA A 139 1.48 -19.34 -18.00
CA ALA A 139 1.14 -19.16 -16.59
C ALA A 139 1.70 -20.31 -15.75
N ILE A 140 1.92 -20.07 -14.47
CA ILE A 140 2.26 -21.11 -13.48
C ILE A 140 1.05 -21.32 -12.58
N LYS A 141 0.67 -22.59 -12.35
CA LYS A 141 -0.29 -22.94 -11.31
C LYS A 141 0.43 -23.53 -10.11
N VAL A 142 -0.11 -23.29 -8.92
CA VAL A 142 0.36 -23.86 -7.65
C VAL A 142 -0.86 -24.18 -6.80
N ASP A 143 -0.90 -25.36 -6.19
CA ASP A 143 -1.89 -25.65 -5.15
C ASP A 143 -1.40 -25.04 -3.84
N ILE A 144 -2.24 -24.21 -3.22
CA ILE A 144 -1.93 -23.53 -1.96
C ILE A 144 -2.98 -23.86 -0.91
N TRP A 145 -2.52 -24.31 0.26
CA TRP A 145 -3.33 -24.44 1.47
C TRP A 145 -3.06 -23.27 2.40
N SER A 146 -4.07 -22.43 2.61
CA SER A 146 -4.03 -21.30 3.55
C SER A 146 -5.45 -20.77 3.78
N PRO A 147 -5.67 -19.85 4.73
CA PRO A 147 -6.95 -19.16 4.88
C PRO A 147 -7.30 -18.29 3.67
N ALA A 148 -8.60 -18.07 3.45
CA ALA A 148 -9.11 -17.10 2.47
C ALA A 148 -8.54 -15.69 2.71
N GLY A 149 -8.32 -14.94 1.64
CA GLY A 149 -7.73 -13.60 1.70
C GLY A 149 -6.20 -13.57 1.84
N THR A 150 -5.54 -14.73 1.95
CA THR A 150 -4.07 -14.81 1.86
C THR A 150 -3.64 -14.42 0.45
N GLN A 151 -2.79 -13.40 0.33
CA GLN A 151 -2.17 -13.01 -0.93
C GLN A 151 -0.89 -13.83 -1.11
N VAL A 152 -0.75 -14.47 -2.27
CA VAL A 152 0.47 -15.20 -2.64
C VAL A 152 1.07 -14.46 -3.81
N SER A 153 2.37 -14.21 -3.76
CA SER A 153 3.12 -13.71 -4.91
C SER A 153 4.16 -14.74 -5.34
N ILE A 154 4.36 -14.81 -6.65
CA ILE A 154 5.50 -15.50 -7.24
C ILE A 154 6.36 -14.51 -8.00
N LYS A 155 7.64 -14.85 -8.12
CA LYS A 155 8.55 -14.14 -9.01
C LYS A 155 9.51 -15.15 -9.63
N LEU A 156 9.72 -15.02 -10.94
CA LEU A 156 10.68 -15.82 -11.67
C LEU A 156 11.94 -14.99 -11.88
N GLU A 157 13.09 -15.60 -11.62
CA GLU A 157 14.39 -14.96 -11.78
C GLU A 157 15.39 -15.87 -12.51
N ASP A 158 16.34 -15.24 -13.19
CA ASP A 158 17.50 -15.92 -13.75
C ASP A 158 18.56 -16.26 -12.68
N GLU A 159 19.60 -16.97 -13.11
CA GLU A 159 20.71 -17.42 -12.27
C GLU A 159 21.70 -16.31 -11.86
N LEU A 160 21.56 -15.08 -12.39
CA LEU A 160 22.55 -14.03 -12.15
C LEU A 160 22.53 -13.55 -10.70
N VAL A 161 23.71 -13.21 -10.18
CA VAL A 161 23.94 -12.58 -8.88
C VAL A 161 23.08 -11.32 -8.76
N ASN A 162 22.52 -11.07 -7.58
CA ASN A 162 21.69 -9.89 -7.33
C ASN A 162 22.47 -8.59 -7.66
N GLY A 163 21.79 -7.63 -8.31
CA GLY A 163 22.39 -6.36 -8.73
C GLY A 163 23.29 -6.43 -9.98
N SER A 164 23.44 -7.60 -10.62
CA SER A 164 24.15 -7.73 -11.88
C SER A 164 23.43 -7.01 -13.03
N ASP A 165 24.21 -6.37 -13.91
CA ASP A 165 23.67 -5.81 -15.16
C ASP A 165 23.09 -6.93 -16.03
N GLY A 166 21.89 -6.71 -16.57
CA GLY A 166 21.17 -7.70 -17.36
C GLY A 166 20.44 -8.80 -16.57
N LYS A 167 20.33 -8.70 -15.23
CA LYS A 167 19.47 -9.60 -14.43
C LYS A 167 18.02 -9.53 -14.90
N LYS A 168 17.43 -10.70 -15.19
CA LYS A 168 16.06 -10.84 -15.66
C LYS A 168 15.15 -11.35 -14.55
N GLN A 169 13.96 -10.76 -14.51
CA GLN A 169 12.89 -11.11 -13.58
C GLN A 169 11.53 -10.69 -14.14
N THR A 170 10.48 -11.40 -13.71
CA THR A 170 9.08 -11.07 -14.03
C THR A 170 8.57 -9.87 -13.24
N GLY A 171 9.18 -9.56 -12.09
CA GLY A 171 8.50 -8.80 -11.03
C GLY A 171 7.55 -9.71 -10.25
N ASP A 172 6.91 -9.15 -9.22
CA ASP A 172 5.98 -9.90 -8.39
C ASP A 172 4.64 -10.07 -9.11
N ILE A 173 4.17 -11.31 -9.18
CA ILE A 173 2.88 -11.69 -9.78
C ILE A 173 2.01 -12.24 -8.66
N PHE A 174 0.85 -11.63 -8.42
CA PHE A 174 0.03 -11.91 -7.25
C PHE A 174 -1.23 -12.70 -7.61
N ALA A 175 -1.68 -13.54 -6.68
CA ALA A 175 -3.00 -14.13 -6.66
C ALA A 175 -3.51 -14.14 -5.21
N THR A 176 -4.82 -13.99 -5.01
CA THR A 176 -5.43 -14.00 -3.67
C THR A 176 -6.35 -15.20 -3.53
N LYS A 177 -6.17 -15.95 -2.44
CA LYS A 177 -7.01 -17.08 -2.05
C LYS A 177 -8.45 -16.63 -1.85
N GLN A 178 -9.39 -17.30 -2.51
CA GLN A 178 -10.82 -17.01 -2.39
C GLN A 178 -11.51 -17.87 -1.32
N GLN A 179 -10.85 -18.95 -0.86
CA GLN A 179 -11.41 -19.89 0.10
C GLN A 179 -10.36 -20.41 1.09
N ASP A 180 -10.80 -20.91 2.24
CA ASP A 180 -9.93 -21.63 3.18
C ASP A 180 -9.51 -22.99 2.62
N GLY A 181 -8.35 -23.49 3.05
CA GLY A 181 -7.85 -24.81 2.67
C GLY A 181 -7.18 -24.81 1.30
N TRP A 182 -7.21 -25.93 0.58
CA TRP A 182 -6.58 -26.05 -0.73
C TRP A 182 -7.31 -25.24 -1.81
N GLU A 183 -6.54 -24.58 -2.67
CA GLU A 183 -6.99 -23.89 -3.87
C GLU A 183 -5.84 -23.82 -4.87
N THR A 184 -6.11 -24.12 -6.14
CA THR A 184 -5.15 -23.92 -7.23
C THR A 184 -5.12 -22.45 -7.61
N LEU A 185 -4.03 -21.76 -7.33
CA LEU A 185 -3.78 -20.40 -7.80
C LEU A 185 -3.09 -20.44 -9.15
N VAL A 186 -3.48 -19.55 -10.07
CA VAL A 186 -2.87 -19.41 -11.40
C VAL A 186 -2.25 -18.02 -11.51
N PHE A 187 -0.97 -17.98 -11.83
CA PHE A 187 -0.15 -16.79 -11.97
C PHE A 187 0.19 -16.58 -13.44
N ASN A 188 -0.50 -15.64 -14.08
CA ASN A 188 -0.26 -15.29 -15.49
C ASN A 188 1.11 -14.61 -15.63
N ILE A 189 1.96 -15.13 -16.51
CA ILE A 189 3.23 -14.46 -16.81
C ILE A 189 2.94 -13.21 -17.64
N PRO A 190 3.48 -12.03 -17.26
CA PRO A 190 3.24 -10.81 -18.01
C PRO A 190 3.70 -10.95 -19.46
N GLU A 191 2.98 -10.30 -20.39
CA GLU A 191 3.30 -10.36 -21.82
C GLU A 191 4.76 -9.95 -22.08
N GLY A 192 5.49 -10.78 -22.84
CA GLY A 192 6.90 -10.54 -23.17
C GLY A 192 7.87 -10.81 -22.02
N LYS A 193 7.40 -11.38 -20.90
CA LYS A 193 8.23 -11.84 -19.79
C LYS A 193 8.39 -13.35 -19.75
N ASP A 194 7.71 -14.10 -20.59
CA ASP A 194 7.88 -15.53 -20.88
C ASP A 194 9.18 -15.78 -21.68
N GLU A 195 10.31 -15.48 -21.06
CA GLU A 195 11.62 -15.64 -21.69
C GLU A 195 12.14 -17.09 -21.56
N ASP A 196 11.74 -17.94 -22.51
CA ASP A 196 12.09 -19.37 -22.56
C ASP A 196 13.56 -19.67 -22.23
N GLY A 197 13.74 -20.56 -21.26
CA GLY A 197 15.02 -21.11 -20.83
C GLY A 197 15.85 -20.18 -19.94
N VAL A 198 15.35 -18.99 -19.59
CA VAL A 198 16.10 -18.02 -18.78
C VAL A 198 15.85 -18.17 -17.29
N TYR A 199 14.59 -18.35 -16.87
CA TYR A 199 14.26 -18.38 -15.45
C TYR A 199 14.47 -19.76 -14.85
N ASN A 200 15.33 -19.85 -13.84
CA ASN A 200 15.57 -21.09 -13.10
C ASN A 200 15.39 -20.92 -11.60
N THR A 201 14.91 -19.77 -11.13
CA THR A 201 14.67 -19.52 -9.71
C THR A 201 13.20 -19.20 -9.49
N PHE A 202 12.53 -19.99 -8.65
CA PHE A 202 11.13 -19.81 -8.27
C PHE A 202 11.07 -19.18 -6.89
N VAL A 203 10.63 -17.92 -6.84
CA VAL A 203 10.47 -17.14 -5.61
C VAL A 203 9.00 -17.13 -5.22
N ILE A 204 8.70 -17.32 -3.93
CA ILE A 204 7.34 -17.32 -3.37
C ILE A 204 7.31 -16.43 -2.13
N ILE A 205 6.31 -15.56 -2.05
CA ILE A 205 5.97 -14.77 -0.86
C ILE A 205 4.52 -15.08 -0.50
N MET A 206 4.28 -15.43 0.77
CA MET A 206 2.95 -15.61 1.32
C MET A 206 2.67 -14.44 2.23
N THR A 207 1.85 -13.51 1.77
CA THR A 207 1.47 -12.31 2.53
C THR A 207 0.14 -12.56 3.22
N ARG A 208 0.20 -12.67 4.55
CA ARG A 208 -0.98 -12.70 5.42
C ARG A 208 -1.15 -11.34 6.06
N PHE A 209 -2.36 -10.80 5.99
CA PHE A 209 -2.73 -9.53 6.63
C PHE A 209 -3.08 -9.69 8.12
N GLU A 210 -2.93 -10.91 8.65
CA GLU A 210 -3.13 -11.22 10.07
C GLU A 210 -1.80 -11.11 10.83
N THR A 211 -1.83 -10.54 12.03
CA THR A 211 -0.65 -10.43 12.90
C THR A 211 -0.36 -11.72 13.68
N ALA A 212 -0.95 -12.86 13.34
CA ALA A 212 -0.78 -14.11 14.07
C ALA A 212 0.13 -15.06 13.29
N ALA A 213 0.95 -15.86 14.00
CA ALA A 213 1.74 -16.90 13.38
C ALA A 213 0.84 -17.88 12.60
N GLY A 214 1.31 -18.28 11.42
CA GLY A 214 0.57 -19.09 10.47
C GLY A 214 1.36 -20.29 9.96
N VAL A 215 0.63 -21.28 9.47
CA VAL A 215 1.18 -22.37 8.66
C VAL A 215 0.42 -22.40 7.35
N SER A 216 1.17 -22.46 6.27
CA SER A 216 0.67 -22.57 4.91
C SER A 216 1.35 -23.77 4.25
N TYR A 217 0.75 -24.34 3.20
CA TYR A 217 1.37 -25.42 2.43
C TYR A 217 1.25 -25.11 0.94
N LEU A 218 2.20 -25.59 0.15
CA LEU A 218 2.15 -25.53 -1.30
C LEU A 218 2.66 -26.81 -1.93
N ASP A 219 2.18 -27.06 -3.13
CA ASP A 219 2.48 -28.26 -3.90
C ASP A 219 2.00 -28.11 -5.35
N ASN A 220 2.21 -29.14 -6.17
CA ASN A 220 1.69 -29.27 -7.54
C ASN A 220 2.01 -28.06 -8.44
N ILE A 221 3.27 -27.64 -8.46
CA ILE A 221 3.74 -26.52 -9.31
C ILE A 221 3.88 -27.01 -10.75
N ASP A 222 3.18 -26.38 -11.69
CA ASP A 222 3.16 -26.80 -13.11
C ASP A 222 2.76 -25.63 -14.04
N PHE A 223 3.03 -25.77 -15.33
CA PHE A 223 2.59 -24.82 -16.36
C PHE A 223 1.07 -24.92 -16.60
N SER A 224 0.41 -23.78 -16.69
CA SER A 224 -1.03 -23.65 -16.93
C SER A 224 -1.33 -22.71 -18.07
N THR A 225 -2.50 -22.88 -18.70
CA THR A 225 -3.07 -21.82 -19.53
C THR A 225 -3.32 -20.58 -18.66
N PRO A 226 -3.07 -19.36 -19.16
CA PRO A 226 -3.41 -18.14 -18.44
C PRO A 226 -4.88 -18.14 -18.00
N ALA A 227 -5.11 -17.76 -16.74
CA ALA A 227 -6.46 -17.52 -16.24
C ALA A 227 -7.04 -16.25 -16.87
N GLU A 228 -8.35 -16.24 -17.10
CA GLU A 228 -9.05 -15.04 -17.54
C GLU A 228 -8.97 -13.99 -16.41
N VAL A 229 -8.32 -12.86 -16.68
CA VAL A 229 -8.30 -11.73 -15.76
C VAL A 229 -9.64 -11.00 -15.90
N ILE A 230 -10.51 -11.19 -14.91
CA ILE A 230 -11.77 -10.46 -14.84
C ILE A 230 -11.48 -9.08 -14.25
N ILE A 231 -11.44 -8.06 -15.11
CA ILE A 231 -11.36 -6.68 -14.68
C ILE A 231 -12.78 -6.23 -14.30
N PRO A 232 -13.04 -5.81 -13.05
CA PRO A 232 -14.35 -5.32 -12.66
C PRO A 232 -14.78 -4.11 -13.50
N ASP A 233 -15.98 -4.17 -14.07
CA ASP A 233 -16.56 -3.10 -14.89
C ASP A 233 -17.20 -1.98 -14.04
N ALA A 234 -17.38 -2.22 -12.74
CA ALA A 234 -17.90 -1.27 -11.77
C ALA A 234 -17.22 -1.44 -10.40
N PRO A 235 -17.02 -0.33 -9.65
CA PRO A 235 -16.48 -0.41 -8.31
C PRO A 235 -17.50 -1.00 -7.32
N THR A 236 -17.00 -1.73 -6.34
CA THR A 236 -17.78 -2.20 -5.18
C THR A 236 -17.37 -1.51 -3.88
N THR A 237 -16.23 -0.84 -3.89
CA THR A 237 -15.70 0.03 -2.82
C THR A 237 -15.75 1.49 -3.26
N ALA A 238 -15.50 2.40 -2.33
CA ALA A 238 -15.33 3.83 -2.58
C ALA A 238 -13.82 4.19 -2.50
N PRO A 239 -13.39 5.31 -3.11
CA PRO A 239 -12.03 5.80 -2.89
C PRO A 239 -11.84 6.26 -1.44
N ALA A 240 -10.59 6.42 -1.02
CA ALA A 240 -10.29 6.91 0.32
C ALA A 240 -10.83 8.34 0.50
N ALA A 241 -11.48 8.60 1.64
CA ALA A 241 -11.98 9.94 1.92
C ALA A 241 -10.80 10.93 2.02
N PRO A 242 -10.87 12.11 1.36
CA PRO A 242 -9.79 13.08 1.41
C PRO A 242 -9.68 13.70 2.81
N THR A 243 -8.46 14.03 3.23
CA THR A 243 -8.14 14.45 4.61
C THR A 243 -7.64 15.89 4.73
N TYR A 244 -7.63 16.66 3.64
CA TYR A 244 -7.21 18.07 3.63
C TYR A 244 -8.20 18.95 4.40
N ALA A 245 -7.72 20.07 4.95
CA ALA A 245 -8.60 20.99 5.66
C ALA A 245 -9.55 21.68 4.66
N ALA A 246 -10.83 21.84 5.01
CA ALA A 246 -11.84 22.33 4.07
C ALA A 246 -11.51 23.74 3.53
N GLU A 247 -10.86 24.58 4.34
CA GLU A 247 -10.37 25.91 3.98
C GLU A 247 -9.22 25.91 2.95
N GLU A 248 -8.52 24.77 2.81
CA GLU A 248 -7.43 24.58 1.84
C GLU A 248 -7.95 24.11 0.48
N VAL A 249 -9.24 23.77 0.37
CA VAL A 249 -9.81 23.09 -0.78
C VAL A 249 -10.80 23.96 -1.55
N ILE A 250 -10.71 23.93 -2.88
CA ILE A 250 -11.78 24.38 -3.78
C ILE A 250 -12.35 23.13 -4.45
N SER A 251 -13.48 22.66 -3.94
CA SER A 251 -14.15 21.43 -4.39
C SER A 251 -14.93 21.63 -5.68
N VAL A 252 -14.85 20.68 -6.61
CA VAL A 252 -15.77 20.58 -7.76
C VAL A 252 -16.77 19.43 -7.57
N TYR A 253 -16.33 18.30 -7.01
CA TYR A 253 -17.19 17.16 -6.69
C TYR A 253 -16.57 16.36 -5.52
N SER A 254 -17.27 16.23 -4.40
CA SER A 254 -16.86 15.42 -3.24
C SER A 254 -18.01 15.32 -2.23
N ASP A 255 -18.13 14.21 -1.51
CA ASP A 255 -19.02 14.10 -0.33
C ASP A 255 -18.46 14.86 0.89
N VAL A 256 -17.14 15.06 0.98
CA VAL A 256 -16.45 15.66 2.15
C VAL A 256 -16.45 17.19 2.08
N TYR A 257 -16.15 17.75 0.92
CA TYR A 257 -16.00 19.19 0.74
C TYR A 257 -17.19 19.83 0.04
N THR A 258 -17.69 20.92 0.61
CA THR A 258 -18.76 21.71 -0.02
C THR A 258 -18.25 22.40 -1.29
N SER A 259 -18.85 22.09 -2.43
CA SER A 259 -18.52 22.74 -3.71
C SER A 259 -19.15 24.14 -3.82
N PRO A 260 -18.51 25.07 -4.55
CA PRO A 260 -19.11 26.37 -4.89
C PRO A 260 -20.42 26.22 -5.66
N GLU A 261 -21.31 27.22 -5.53
CA GLU A 261 -22.54 27.26 -6.31
C GLU A 261 -22.27 27.35 -7.82
N GLY A 262 -23.20 26.82 -8.64
CA GLY A 262 -23.17 27.00 -10.09
C GLY A 262 -22.31 26.01 -10.87
N ILE A 263 -21.92 24.90 -10.26
CA ILE A 263 -21.33 23.75 -10.96
C ILE A 263 -22.45 22.97 -11.65
N ASN A 264 -22.31 22.80 -12.97
CA ASN A 264 -23.20 22.01 -13.81
C ASN A 264 -22.40 20.84 -14.39
N LEU A 265 -22.57 19.66 -13.80
CA LEU A 265 -21.90 18.41 -14.21
C LEU A 265 -22.36 17.87 -15.57
N ASN A 266 -23.48 18.38 -16.10
CA ASN A 266 -24.00 17.95 -17.40
C ASN A 266 -24.58 19.12 -18.21
N PRO A 267 -23.72 20.01 -18.75
CA PRO A 267 -24.13 21.21 -19.48
C PRO A 267 -24.66 20.96 -20.90
N ASN A 268 -24.74 19.70 -21.34
CA ASN A 268 -25.25 19.31 -22.65
C ASN A 268 -24.54 20.01 -23.85
N TRP A 269 -23.23 19.82 -23.97
CA TRP A 269 -22.42 20.25 -25.12
C TRP A 269 -22.56 19.36 -26.37
N GLY A 270 -23.64 18.57 -26.45
CA GLY A 270 -23.88 17.61 -27.54
C GLY A 270 -23.15 16.27 -27.39
N GLN A 271 -22.62 15.97 -26.20
CA GLN A 271 -22.03 14.67 -25.89
C GLN A 271 -23.06 13.53 -25.90
N ASN A 272 -22.57 12.30 -26.08
CA ASN A 272 -23.38 11.08 -25.95
C ASN A 272 -23.25 10.43 -24.56
N THR A 273 -22.23 10.79 -23.79
CA THR A 273 -22.00 10.32 -22.43
C THR A 273 -23.25 10.50 -21.57
N VAL A 274 -23.59 9.45 -20.82
CA VAL A 274 -24.68 9.48 -19.85
C VAL A 274 -24.10 9.73 -18.47
N VAL A 275 -24.44 10.87 -17.88
CA VAL A 275 -24.02 11.27 -16.53
C VAL A 275 -25.08 10.86 -15.52
N SER A 276 -24.66 10.22 -14.44
CA SER A 276 -25.49 9.92 -13.27
C SER A 276 -24.65 9.90 -12.00
N GLU A 277 -25.29 9.99 -10.84
CA GLU A 277 -24.65 9.71 -9.54
C GLU A 277 -25.10 8.32 -9.05
N GLU A 278 -24.21 7.59 -8.40
CA GLU A 278 -24.49 6.28 -7.78
C GLU A 278 -23.93 6.26 -6.36
N VAL A 279 -24.60 5.58 -5.43
CA VAL A 279 -24.08 5.39 -4.06
C VAL A 279 -23.40 4.03 -3.98
N ILE A 280 -22.10 4.01 -3.69
CA ILE A 280 -21.25 2.82 -3.58
C ILE A 280 -20.52 2.87 -2.24
N ALA A 281 -20.66 1.83 -1.42
CA ALA A 281 -20.06 1.76 -0.08
C ALA A 281 -20.31 3.04 0.77
N ASP A 282 -21.55 3.54 0.76
CA ASP A 282 -22.01 4.76 1.45
C ASP A 282 -21.38 6.09 0.97
N ASN A 283 -20.70 6.09 -0.19
CA ASN A 283 -20.14 7.27 -0.85
C ASN A 283 -20.86 7.55 -2.20
N THR A 284 -21.05 8.82 -2.56
CA THR A 284 -21.78 9.22 -3.78
C THR A 284 -20.81 9.50 -4.91
N VAL A 285 -20.69 8.58 -5.86
CA VAL A 285 -19.76 8.70 -6.99
C VAL A 285 -20.42 9.25 -8.25
N LEU A 286 -19.66 10.02 -9.03
CA LEU A 286 -20.07 10.52 -10.35
C LEU A 286 -19.76 9.48 -11.42
N LYS A 287 -20.77 9.04 -12.17
CA LYS A 287 -20.63 8.02 -13.21
C LYS A 287 -20.83 8.60 -14.60
N TYR A 288 -19.89 8.30 -15.50
CA TYR A 288 -19.96 8.54 -16.93
C TYR A 288 -20.06 7.19 -17.66
N ALA A 289 -21.27 6.85 -18.12
CA ALA A 289 -21.50 5.65 -18.92
C ALA A 289 -21.44 5.96 -20.43
N SER A 290 -20.87 5.04 -21.20
CA SER A 290 -20.67 5.21 -22.66
C SER A 290 -19.93 6.50 -23.00
N LEU A 291 -18.85 6.78 -22.26
CA LEU A 291 -18.08 8.00 -22.39
C LEU A 291 -17.63 8.19 -23.84
N ASN A 292 -17.81 9.41 -24.37
CA ASN A 292 -17.14 9.87 -25.58
C ASN A 292 -16.40 11.18 -25.31
N TYR A 293 -17.09 12.10 -24.65
CA TYR A 293 -16.54 13.20 -23.88
C TYR A 293 -17.63 13.71 -22.92
N GLN A 294 -17.26 14.39 -21.85
CA GLN A 294 -18.21 15.01 -20.93
C GLN A 294 -17.65 16.34 -20.44
N GLY A 295 -18.49 17.37 -20.40
CA GLY A 295 -18.13 18.68 -19.87
C GLY A 295 -18.69 18.89 -18.47
N THR A 296 -18.00 19.69 -17.67
CA THR A 296 -18.53 20.34 -16.47
C THR A 296 -18.38 21.84 -16.66
N GLU A 297 -19.45 22.58 -16.44
CA GLU A 297 -19.45 24.04 -16.54
C GLU A 297 -19.55 24.66 -15.15
N ILE A 298 -18.76 25.71 -14.89
CA ILE A 298 -18.63 26.34 -13.58
C ILE A 298 -18.92 27.83 -13.72
N THR A 299 -19.91 28.34 -12.97
CA THR A 299 -20.33 29.74 -13.04
C THR A 299 -20.59 30.31 -11.64
N PRO A 300 -19.85 31.34 -11.19
CA PRO A 300 -18.74 32.01 -11.87
C PRO A 300 -17.52 31.11 -12.05
N ALA A 301 -16.59 31.49 -12.92
CA ALA A 301 -15.30 30.80 -13.06
C ALA A 301 -14.55 30.79 -11.72
N LEU A 302 -13.78 29.73 -11.49
CA LEU A 302 -12.97 29.56 -10.30
C LEU A 302 -11.60 30.24 -10.49
N ASP A 303 -11.20 31.02 -9.49
CA ASP A 303 -9.81 31.40 -9.30
C ASP A 303 -9.11 30.32 -8.46
N VAL A 304 -8.32 29.49 -9.14
CA VAL A 304 -7.49 28.45 -8.53
C VAL A 304 -6.01 28.81 -8.55
N SER A 305 -5.67 30.06 -8.88
CA SER A 305 -4.28 30.52 -9.03
C SER A 305 -3.50 30.50 -7.72
N SER A 306 -4.19 30.52 -6.58
CA SER A 306 -3.56 30.36 -5.29
C SER A 306 -3.16 28.91 -5.02
N LYS A 307 -3.72 27.92 -5.74
CA LYS A 307 -3.56 26.51 -5.44
C LYS A 307 -2.26 25.93 -6.04
N THR A 308 -1.90 24.70 -5.70
CA THR A 308 -0.75 24.01 -6.32
C THR A 308 -1.12 22.68 -6.95
N LYS A 309 -2.18 22.02 -6.50
CA LYS A 309 -2.58 20.68 -6.92
C LYS A 309 -4.05 20.61 -7.33
N LEU A 310 -4.33 19.70 -8.26
CA LEU A 310 -5.67 19.19 -8.60
C LEU A 310 -5.70 17.71 -8.25
N HIS A 311 -6.55 17.32 -7.31
CA HIS A 311 -6.83 15.94 -6.94
C HIS A 311 -8.00 15.38 -7.74
N ILE A 312 -7.90 14.11 -8.14
CA ILE A 312 -8.96 13.37 -8.82
C ILE A 312 -8.88 11.90 -8.40
N ASP A 313 -10.00 11.36 -7.89
CA ASP A 313 -10.21 9.92 -7.78
C ASP A 313 -11.01 9.41 -8.99
N TYR A 314 -10.57 8.30 -9.57
CA TYR A 314 -11.20 7.71 -10.75
C TYR A 314 -11.11 6.20 -10.77
N PHE A 315 -12.14 5.56 -11.34
CA PHE A 315 -12.20 4.12 -11.54
C PHE A 315 -12.69 3.82 -12.95
N THR A 316 -12.07 2.84 -13.61
CA THR A 316 -12.57 2.26 -14.86
C THR A 316 -12.03 0.85 -15.05
N GLY A 317 -12.88 -0.06 -15.55
CA GLY A 317 -12.48 -1.42 -15.92
C GLY A 317 -12.43 -1.67 -17.43
N ASP A 318 -13.02 -0.80 -18.24
CA ASP A 318 -13.23 -1.02 -19.67
C ASP A 318 -12.80 0.17 -20.55
N SER A 319 -12.29 1.25 -19.97
CA SER A 319 -11.67 2.35 -20.72
C SER A 319 -10.28 1.96 -21.20
N THR A 320 -9.92 2.47 -22.38
CA THR A 320 -8.58 2.32 -22.97
C THR A 320 -7.88 3.67 -23.20
N ALA A 321 -8.56 4.77 -22.90
CA ALA A 321 -8.00 6.11 -22.94
C ALA A 321 -8.85 7.05 -22.08
N LEU A 322 -8.20 7.85 -21.23
CA LEU A 322 -8.89 8.81 -20.38
C LEU A 322 -8.07 10.08 -20.23
N GLN A 323 -8.63 11.20 -20.67
CA GLN A 323 -8.00 12.52 -20.61
C GLN A 323 -8.87 13.48 -19.82
N PHE A 324 -8.25 14.26 -18.93
CA PHE A 324 -8.90 15.30 -18.14
C PHE A 324 -8.36 16.67 -18.54
N PHE A 325 -9.24 17.64 -18.75
CA PHE A 325 -8.90 18.97 -19.22
C PHE A 325 -9.32 20.02 -18.20
N LEU A 326 -8.45 21.01 -17.98
CA LEU A 326 -8.83 22.32 -17.47
C LEU A 326 -9.04 23.28 -18.62
N ILE A 327 -10.06 24.14 -18.49
CA ILE A 327 -10.44 25.10 -19.52
C ILE A 327 -10.72 26.48 -18.88
N SER A 328 -10.02 27.51 -19.35
CA SER A 328 -10.25 28.91 -18.99
C SER A 328 -10.94 29.67 -20.12
N THR A 329 -11.55 30.83 -19.83
CA THR A 329 -12.22 31.60 -20.87
C THR A 329 -11.22 32.03 -21.97
N GLY A 330 -11.68 32.11 -23.21
CA GLY A 330 -10.81 32.46 -24.34
C GLY A 330 -10.79 31.49 -25.54
N PRO A 331 -11.56 30.38 -25.56
CA PRO A 331 -11.41 29.18 -24.73
C PRO A 331 -10.00 28.57 -24.84
N GLN A 332 -9.26 28.51 -23.74
CA GLN A 332 -7.97 27.81 -23.68
C GLN A 332 -8.14 26.50 -22.94
N GLU A 333 -7.71 25.39 -23.52
CA GLU A 333 -7.83 24.05 -22.91
C GLU A 333 -6.52 23.28 -22.99
N LYS A 334 -6.20 22.54 -21.93
CA LYS A 334 -5.04 21.62 -21.91
C LYS A 334 -5.42 20.31 -21.24
N ALA A 335 -5.07 19.21 -21.90
CA ALA A 335 -5.34 17.83 -21.46
C ALA A 335 -4.22 17.32 -20.56
N TYR A 336 -4.58 16.49 -19.60
CA TYR A 336 -3.70 15.60 -18.85
C TYR A 336 -4.20 14.15 -19.06
N ASP A 337 -3.31 13.22 -19.39
CA ASP A 337 -3.63 11.80 -19.57
C ASP A 337 -3.68 11.11 -18.20
N LEU A 338 -4.83 10.52 -17.84
CA LEU A 338 -4.97 9.73 -16.61
C LEU A 338 -4.45 8.31 -16.84
N ASP A 339 -3.66 7.78 -15.90
CA ASP A 339 -3.12 6.43 -15.98
C ASP A 339 -4.18 5.41 -15.56
N ILE A 340 -4.66 4.64 -16.53
CA ILE A 340 -5.65 3.58 -16.34
C ILE A 340 -5.05 2.18 -16.54
N THR A 341 -3.72 2.10 -16.64
CA THR A 341 -3.00 0.87 -16.98
C THR A 341 -2.36 0.18 -15.78
N THR A 342 -2.02 0.94 -14.75
CA THR A 342 -1.33 0.43 -13.56
C THR A 342 -2.25 -0.41 -12.66
N SER A 343 -3.51 0.00 -12.49
CA SER A 343 -4.51 -0.69 -11.66
C SER A 343 -5.90 -0.67 -12.32
N PRO A 344 -6.11 -1.41 -13.42
CA PRO A 344 -7.40 -1.44 -14.11
C PRO A 344 -8.47 -2.12 -13.24
N GLY A 345 -9.67 -1.56 -13.21
CA GLY A 345 -10.77 -2.08 -12.38
C GLY A 345 -10.58 -1.86 -10.88
N GLU A 346 -9.76 -0.88 -10.50
CA GLU A 346 -9.57 -0.40 -9.13
C GLU A 346 -9.69 1.14 -9.07
N TRP A 347 -9.87 1.69 -7.87
CA TRP A 347 -9.83 3.14 -7.65
C TRP A 347 -8.39 3.62 -7.75
N ASN A 348 -8.17 4.60 -8.61
CA ASN A 348 -6.91 5.30 -8.79
C ASN A 348 -7.07 6.74 -8.31
N SER A 349 -5.99 7.30 -7.76
CA SER A 349 -5.93 8.69 -7.32
C SER A 349 -4.76 9.40 -8.00
N VAL A 350 -4.94 10.65 -8.41
CA VAL A 350 -3.85 11.46 -8.96
C VAL A 350 -3.86 12.87 -8.41
N ASP A 351 -2.66 13.36 -8.08
CA ASP A 351 -2.39 14.76 -7.72
C ASP A 351 -1.62 15.44 -8.86
N ILE A 352 -2.33 16.23 -9.66
CA ILE A 352 -1.76 16.93 -10.80
C ILE A 352 -1.26 18.31 -10.34
N ASP A 353 0.01 18.63 -10.59
CA ASP A 353 0.52 19.99 -10.42
C ASP A 353 -0.25 20.97 -11.31
N ILE A 354 -0.92 21.98 -10.75
CA ILE A 354 -1.70 22.92 -11.57
C ILE A 354 -0.81 23.76 -12.50
N SER A 355 0.48 23.86 -12.17
CA SER A 355 1.50 24.47 -13.04
C SER A 355 1.60 23.77 -14.41
N TYR A 356 1.22 22.49 -14.49
CA TYR A 356 1.07 21.75 -15.74
C TYR A 356 0.14 22.47 -16.73
N PHE A 357 -0.92 23.13 -16.25
CA PHE A 357 -1.91 23.80 -17.10
C PHE A 357 -1.57 25.27 -17.41
N SER A 358 -0.71 25.89 -16.60
CA SER A 358 -0.51 27.35 -16.54
C SER A 358 0.09 28.01 -17.79
N ASP A 359 0.66 27.24 -18.71
CA ASP A 359 1.19 27.72 -19.99
C ASP A 359 0.09 27.96 -21.05
N VAL A 360 -1.10 27.40 -20.84
CA VAL A 360 -2.25 27.50 -21.75
C VAL A 360 -3.48 28.04 -21.03
N VAL A 361 -3.80 27.51 -19.86
CA VAL A 361 -5.01 27.80 -19.09
C VAL A 361 -4.75 28.96 -18.11
N ASP A 362 -5.62 29.96 -18.13
CA ASP A 362 -5.63 31.01 -17.10
C ASP A 362 -6.23 30.46 -15.81
N LEU A 363 -5.36 30.20 -14.82
CA LEU A 363 -5.74 29.62 -13.53
C LEU A 363 -6.57 30.57 -12.66
N THR A 364 -6.68 31.85 -13.01
CA THR A 364 -7.57 32.80 -12.31
C THR A 364 -9.02 32.75 -12.80
N ASP A 365 -9.29 32.01 -13.89
CA ASP A 365 -10.55 32.06 -14.62
C ASP A 365 -10.92 30.69 -15.23
N VAL A 366 -10.78 29.62 -14.43
CA VAL A 366 -11.15 28.26 -14.83
C VAL A 366 -12.68 28.12 -14.79
N PHE A 367 -13.31 28.03 -15.96
CA PHE A 367 -14.77 28.01 -16.07
C PHE A 367 -15.35 26.66 -16.51
N GLN A 368 -14.49 25.74 -16.97
CA GLN A 368 -14.92 24.44 -17.48
C GLN A 368 -13.90 23.35 -17.19
N LEU A 369 -14.40 22.14 -16.98
CA LEU A 369 -13.63 20.89 -17.03
C LEU A 369 -14.14 20.06 -18.21
N LYS A 370 -13.29 19.22 -18.77
CA LYS A 370 -13.71 18.26 -19.80
C LYS A 370 -13.00 16.93 -19.62
N VAL A 371 -13.75 15.85 -19.75
CA VAL A 371 -13.21 14.49 -19.80
C VAL A 371 -13.40 13.93 -21.21
N VAL A 372 -12.38 13.32 -21.79
CA VAL A 372 -12.45 12.63 -23.09
C VAL A 372 -11.97 11.20 -22.89
N GLY A 373 -12.71 10.24 -23.43
CA GLY A 373 -12.36 8.84 -23.27
C GLY A 373 -13.39 7.89 -23.87
N ASN A 374 -13.41 6.66 -23.39
CA ASN A 374 -14.37 5.61 -23.75
C ASN A 374 -14.80 4.79 -22.52
N GLY A 375 -15.66 3.79 -22.73
CA GLY A 375 -16.10 2.87 -21.67
C GLY A 375 -17.00 3.52 -20.62
N THR A 376 -16.93 2.98 -19.41
CA THR A 376 -17.58 3.48 -18.20
C THR A 376 -16.50 3.96 -17.23
N VAL A 377 -16.66 5.18 -16.74
CA VAL A 377 -15.73 5.80 -15.79
C VAL A 377 -16.51 6.34 -14.60
N TYR A 378 -15.98 6.10 -13.40
CA TYR A 378 -16.48 6.66 -12.16
C TYR A 378 -15.45 7.66 -11.66
N PHE A 379 -15.93 8.76 -11.08
CA PHE A 379 -15.11 9.80 -10.47
C PHE A 379 -15.63 10.09 -9.07
N ASP A 380 -14.72 10.46 -8.18
CA ASP A 380 -15.03 11.12 -6.92
C ASP A 380 -13.91 12.15 -6.62
N ASN A 381 -14.10 12.96 -5.59
CA ASN A 381 -13.06 13.82 -5.01
C ASN A 381 -12.28 14.65 -6.05
N ILE A 382 -12.99 15.40 -6.89
CA ILE A 382 -12.39 16.35 -7.82
C ILE A 382 -12.26 17.69 -7.10
N PHE A 383 -11.04 18.08 -6.71
CA PHE A 383 -10.82 19.34 -6.01
C PHE A 383 -9.42 19.93 -6.20
N PHE A 384 -9.30 21.25 -6.07
CA PHE A 384 -8.03 21.95 -6.06
C PHE A 384 -7.59 22.20 -4.62
N TYR A 385 -6.31 21.93 -4.32
CA TYR A 385 -5.75 22.12 -2.98
C TYR A 385 -4.28 22.52 -3.05
N GLY A 386 -3.64 22.70 -1.90
CA GLY A 386 -2.28 23.22 -1.83
C GLY A 386 -2.27 24.73 -2.10
N GLY A 387 -1.19 25.44 -1.81
CA GLY A 387 -1.01 26.83 -2.21
C GLY A 387 -1.88 27.88 -1.49
N GLY A 388 -1.20 28.84 -0.86
CA GLY A 388 -1.75 29.92 -0.03
C GLY A 388 -1.20 29.85 1.40
N SER A 389 -1.24 30.97 2.14
CA SER A 389 -0.80 31.10 3.56
C SER A 389 -1.55 30.20 4.56
N GLN A 390 -2.20 29.13 4.10
CA GLN A 390 -3.02 28.25 4.90
C GLN A 390 -2.81 26.76 4.60
N SER A 391 -2.13 26.37 3.51
CA SER A 391 -1.94 24.95 3.18
C SER A 391 -0.65 24.39 3.75
N GLY A 392 -0.74 23.34 4.57
CA GLY A 392 0.38 22.45 4.84
C GLY A 392 0.29 21.68 6.16
N THR A 393 1.41 21.10 6.61
CA THR A 393 1.40 20.21 7.79
C THR A 393 1.15 21.00 9.08
N ASN A 394 0.02 20.69 9.74
CA ASN A 394 -0.35 21.26 11.02
C ASN A 394 0.26 20.49 12.19
N PHE A 395 0.83 21.22 13.14
CA PHE A 395 1.37 20.73 14.39
C PHE A 395 0.67 21.42 15.56
N SER A 396 0.37 20.69 16.62
CA SER A 396 -0.33 21.20 17.81
C SER A 396 0.65 21.37 18.99
N PRO A 397 1.39 22.49 19.09
CA PRO A 397 2.28 22.74 20.22
C PRO A 397 1.52 22.92 21.54
N THR A 398 2.18 22.62 22.64
CA THR A 398 1.72 22.90 24.01
C THR A 398 2.78 23.72 24.75
N TYR A 399 2.58 25.03 24.89
CA TYR A 399 3.54 25.96 25.50
C TYR A 399 3.49 25.97 27.04
N SER A 400 3.46 24.81 27.69
CA SER A 400 3.40 24.70 29.16
C SER A 400 4.78 24.72 29.84
N GLY A 401 5.88 24.64 29.08
CA GLY A 401 7.23 24.56 29.62
C GLY A 401 7.78 25.93 30.06
N THR A 402 7.45 26.39 31.26
CA THR A 402 7.97 27.66 31.80
C THR A 402 9.48 27.61 32.05
N PHE A 403 10.21 28.68 31.74
CA PHE A 403 11.62 28.83 32.11
C PHE A 403 11.97 30.25 32.55
N ASP A 404 13.01 30.34 33.39
CA ASP A 404 13.61 31.58 33.87
C ASP A 404 12.67 32.61 34.53
N GLY A 405 11.57 32.11 35.11
CA GLY A 405 10.64 32.89 35.94
C GLY A 405 9.35 33.31 35.25
N SER A 406 9.07 32.84 34.03
CA SER A 406 7.74 32.92 33.43
C SER A 406 6.72 32.10 34.24
N VAL A 407 5.43 32.45 34.11
CA VAL A 407 4.35 31.80 34.85
C VAL A 407 3.27 31.34 33.86
N TYR A 408 2.93 30.05 33.94
CA TYR A 408 1.81 29.45 33.22
C TYR A 408 0.81 28.88 34.23
N ASP A 409 -0.44 29.30 34.15
CA ASP A 409 -1.54 28.77 34.93
C ASP A 409 -2.39 27.86 34.05
N ALA A 410 -2.21 26.54 34.20
CA ALA A 410 -2.88 25.54 33.40
C ALA A 410 -4.40 25.47 33.63
N ASP A 411 -4.89 25.86 34.81
CA ASP A 411 -6.33 25.80 35.13
C ASP A 411 -7.10 26.91 34.40
N ASN A 412 -6.42 28.01 34.11
CA ASN A 412 -7.01 29.19 33.46
C ASN A 412 -6.48 29.43 32.02
N GLY A 413 -5.48 28.66 31.57
CA GLY A 413 -4.85 28.86 30.26
C GLY A 413 -4.15 30.21 30.13
N THR A 414 -3.55 30.71 31.22
CA THR A 414 -2.95 32.05 31.25
C THR A 414 -1.43 32.04 31.33
N PHE A 415 -0.84 33.02 30.67
CA PHE A 415 0.59 33.24 30.54
C PHE A 415 0.93 34.62 31.11
N GLU A 416 2.00 34.69 31.91
CA GLU A 416 2.52 35.94 32.45
C GLU A 416 4.04 35.99 32.31
N PHE A 417 4.54 37.18 31.96
CA PHE A 417 5.96 37.52 32.01
C PHE A 417 6.19 38.55 33.14
N PRO A 418 6.49 38.10 34.37
CA PRO A 418 6.69 39.01 35.49
C PRO A 418 7.98 39.83 35.35
N SER A 419 7.98 41.05 35.85
CA SER A 419 9.19 41.91 35.93
C SER A 419 10.29 41.33 36.85
N THR A 420 9.97 40.30 37.64
CA THR A 420 10.95 39.52 38.42
C THR A 420 11.64 38.41 37.64
N ALA A 421 11.13 38.04 36.47
CA ALA A 421 11.71 37.01 35.61
C ALA A 421 12.95 37.52 34.87
N GLN A 422 13.76 36.61 34.31
CA GLN A 422 14.88 37.02 33.44
C GLN A 422 14.34 37.69 32.16
N SER A 423 15.13 38.57 31.54
CA SER A 423 14.70 39.28 30.32
C SER A 423 14.45 38.39 29.11
N TRP A 424 14.82 37.12 29.19
CA TRP A 424 14.62 36.08 28.18
C TRP A 424 13.72 34.94 28.66
N ALA A 425 12.98 35.11 29.77
CA ALA A 425 12.03 34.12 30.24
C ALA A 425 10.91 33.90 29.21
N GLY A 426 10.40 32.67 29.11
CA GLY A 426 9.38 32.32 28.12
C GLY A 426 8.78 30.96 28.36
N PHE A 427 8.17 30.41 27.31
CA PHE A 427 7.43 29.16 27.36
C PHE A 427 7.89 28.23 26.25
N ALA A 428 8.42 27.07 26.60
CA ALA A 428 8.81 26.03 25.66
C ALA A 428 7.63 25.13 25.33
N ASN A 429 7.53 24.73 24.06
CA ASN A 429 6.65 23.66 23.65
C ASN A 429 7.06 22.33 24.31
N THR A 430 6.08 21.58 24.82
CA THR A 430 6.25 20.26 25.45
C THR A 430 5.65 19.11 24.64
N ALA A 431 4.95 19.38 23.54
CA ALA A 431 4.39 18.37 22.65
C ALA A 431 5.45 17.81 21.66
N GLU A 432 5.28 16.55 21.26
CA GLU A 432 6.12 15.89 20.25
C GLU A 432 5.72 16.34 18.83
N ILE A 433 6.36 17.41 18.35
CA ILE A 433 6.09 18.00 17.02
C ILE A 433 7.36 18.13 16.16
N TYR A 434 8.49 17.66 16.65
CA TYR A 434 9.80 17.87 16.02
C TYR A 434 10.22 16.66 15.16
N PRO A 435 11.06 16.86 14.13
CA PRO A 435 11.61 18.14 13.68
C PRO A 435 10.58 18.97 12.91
N LEU A 436 10.55 20.28 13.16
CA LEU A 436 9.83 21.23 12.32
C LEU A 436 10.74 21.69 11.18
N SER A 437 10.19 21.87 9.98
CA SER A 437 10.89 22.49 8.84
C SER A 437 9.93 23.40 8.09
N PHE A 438 10.43 24.49 7.52
CA PHE A 438 9.63 25.50 6.81
C PHE A 438 10.28 25.87 5.47
N PRO A 439 10.53 24.90 4.55
CA PRO A 439 11.20 25.20 3.29
C PRO A 439 10.42 26.19 2.42
N ASN A 440 9.10 26.17 2.51
CA ASN A 440 8.20 27.09 1.79
C ASN A 440 7.56 28.15 2.71
N GLY A 441 7.99 28.20 3.98
CA GLY A 441 7.42 29.06 5.01
C GLY A 441 6.39 28.32 5.86
N GLY A 442 5.59 29.07 6.60
CA GLY A 442 4.56 28.56 7.49
C GLY A 442 3.83 29.69 8.22
N LYS A 443 3.05 29.33 9.23
CA LYS A 443 2.44 30.28 10.17
C LYS A 443 2.27 29.67 11.56
N VAL A 444 1.99 30.52 12.53
CA VAL A 444 1.42 30.14 13.82
C VAL A 444 0.06 30.81 13.96
N THR A 445 -0.99 30.06 14.28
CA THR A 445 -2.28 30.59 14.73
C THR A 445 -2.49 30.29 16.20
N PHE A 446 -3.21 31.16 16.91
CA PHE A 446 -3.64 30.94 18.30
C PHE A 446 -4.82 31.84 18.66
N THR A 447 -5.64 31.41 19.62
CA THR A 447 -6.68 32.23 20.24
C THR A 447 -6.08 33.02 21.40
N GLY A 448 -6.33 34.33 21.48
CA GLY A 448 -5.80 35.20 22.53
C GLY A 448 -6.81 36.20 23.09
N ALA A 449 -6.71 36.52 24.37
CA ALA A 449 -7.44 37.60 25.04
C ALA A 449 -6.61 38.22 26.17
N THR A 450 -6.79 39.51 26.43
CA THR A 450 -6.09 40.23 27.52
C THR A 450 -7.04 40.73 28.60
N ALA A 451 -6.51 41.21 29.72
CA ALA A 451 -7.30 41.89 30.76
C ALA A 451 -7.65 43.36 30.44
N GLY A 452 -7.50 43.79 29.18
CA GLY A 452 -7.76 45.16 28.72
C GLY A 452 -6.52 46.03 28.49
N THR A 453 -5.32 45.50 28.75
CA THR A 453 -4.04 46.05 28.29
C THR A 453 -3.55 45.24 27.10
N ASP A 454 -3.08 45.89 26.05
CA ASP A 454 -2.52 45.19 24.89
C ASP A 454 -1.20 44.48 25.25
N ILE A 455 -1.02 43.27 24.77
CA ILE A 455 0.13 42.41 25.08
C ILE A 455 0.83 42.01 23.78
N ASP A 456 2.10 42.38 23.66
CA ASP A 456 2.93 41.98 22.53
C ASP A 456 3.52 40.58 22.76
N VAL A 457 3.44 39.72 21.75
CA VAL A 457 3.96 38.35 21.77
C VAL A 457 4.75 38.01 20.51
N TYR A 458 5.63 37.01 20.58
CA TYR A 458 6.30 36.44 19.41
C TYR A 458 6.69 34.98 19.66
N PHE A 459 7.03 34.28 18.60
CA PHE A 459 7.49 32.89 18.62
C PHE A 459 8.95 32.80 18.18
N ARG A 460 9.65 31.79 18.69
CA ARG A 460 11.05 31.51 18.32
C ARG A 460 11.22 30.03 18.00
N PHE A 461 11.89 29.75 16.90
CA PHE A 461 12.24 28.39 16.45
C PHE A 461 13.75 28.25 16.47
N GLU A 462 14.28 27.19 17.08
CA GLU A 462 15.71 26.96 17.27
C GLU A 462 16.09 25.55 16.82
N ALA A 463 17.32 25.40 16.31
CA ALA A 463 17.81 24.11 15.83
C ALA A 463 17.69 23.01 16.88
N ASN A 464 18.07 23.32 18.13
CA ASN A 464 17.87 22.48 19.30
C ASN A 464 17.59 23.36 20.53
N PRO A 465 17.06 22.78 21.63
CA PRO A 465 17.04 23.46 22.91
C PRO A 465 18.43 23.93 23.35
N TYR A 466 18.50 24.99 24.15
CA TYR A 466 19.76 25.52 24.69
C TYR A 466 20.68 24.40 25.25
N PRO A 467 22.00 24.44 24.95
CA PRO A 467 22.76 25.56 24.40
C PRO A 467 22.89 25.64 22.87
N ASP A 468 22.48 24.63 22.11
CA ASP A 468 22.79 24.49 20.68
C ASP A 468 21.66 25.04 19.78
N THR A 469 21.36 26.33 19.95
CA THR A 469 20.15 26.96 19.42
C THR A 469 20.20 27.37 17.94
N GLU A 470 21.37 27.34 17.29
CA GLU A 470 21.53 27.87 15.93
C GLU A 470 21.52 26.79 14.82
N PRO A 471 20.86 27.03 13.67
CA PRO A 471 20.13 28.25 13.29
C PRO A 471 18.86 28.52 14.13
N SER A 472 18.59 29.79 14.41
CA SER A 472 17.36 30.24 15.05
C SER A 472 16.60 31.31 14.26
N TYR A 473 15.27 31.35 14.43
CA TYR A 473 14.38 32.33 13.84
C TYR A 473 13.40 32.88 14.88
N ASN A 474 13.28 34.21 14.95
CA ASN A 474 12.21 34.89 15.72
C ASN A 474 11.14 35.39 14.74
N SER A 475 9.88 35.10 15.04
CA SER A 475 8.75 35.64 14.29
C SER A 475 8.63 37.15 14.42
N ALA A 476 7.79 37.75 13.58
CA ALA A 476 7.30 39.10 13.85
C ALA A 476 6.50 39.14 15.17
N THR A 477 6.52 40.30 15.84
CA THR A 477 5.71 40.54 17.03
C THR A 477 4.25 40.79 16.63
N VAL A 478 3.32 40.18 17.35
CA VAL A 478 1.88 40.40 17.24
C VAL A 478 1.35 40.98 18.54
N THR A 479 0.50 42.00 18.42
CA THR A 479 -0.17 42.64 19.57
C THR A 479 -1.53 41.99 19.77
N VAL A 480 -1.71 41.29 20.89
CA VAL A 480 -3.00 40.78 21.35
C VAL A 480 -3.76 41.92 22.03
N THR A 481 -5.00 42.16 21.62
CA THR A 481 -5.82 43.28 22.09
C THR A 481 -7.21 42.83 22.53
N GLY A 482 -7.81 43.59 23.44
CA GLY A 482 -9.19 43.38 23.87
C GLY A 482 -9.40 42.23 24.87
N THR A 483 -10.57 42.23 25.50
CA THR A 483 -10.96 41.27 26.55
C THR A 483 -11.71 40.05 26.02
N GLU A 484 -12.12 40.07 24.76
CA GLU A 484 -12.80 38.97 24.10
C GLU A 484 -11.77 38.11 23.36
N ALA A 485 -11.97 36.79 23.37
CA ALA A 485 -11.12 35.86 22.63
C ALA A 485 -11.20 36.14 21.13
N ALA A 486 -10.04 36.29 20.50
CA ALA A 486 -9.89 36.46 19.06
C ALA A 486 -8.74 35.59 18.54
N GLU A 487 -8.81 35.19 17.27
CA GLU A 487 -7.74 34.48 16.60
C GLU A 487 -6.65 35.45 16.12
N TYR A 488 -5.40 35.05 16.29
CA TYR A 488 -4.22 35.77 15.83
C TYR A 488 -3.37 34.86 14.95
N THR A 489 -2.75 35.44 13.93
CA THR A 489 -1.87 34.74 12.98
C THR A 489 -0.51 35.42 12.92
N VAL A 490 0.56 34.60 12.90
CA VAL A 490 1.94 35.04 12.74
C VAL A 490 2.57 34.29 11.57
N GLU A 491 2.98 35.00 10.53
CA GLU A 491 3.64 34.37 9.37
C GLU A 491 5.09 33.97 9.68
N ILE A 492 5.49 32.82 9.16
CA ILE A 492 6.86 32.29 9.15
C ILE A 492 7.34 32.31 7.68
N PRO A 493 8.32 33.14 7.30
CA PRO A 493 8.90 33.10 5.97
C PRO A 493 9.69 31.80 5.77
N SER A 494 9.95 31.43 4.51
CA SER A 494 10.81 30.28 4.18
C SER A 494 12.12 30.30 4.97
N GLN A 495 12.40 29.16 5.61
CA GLN A 495 13.63 28.91 6.36
C GLN A 495 14.61 28.02 5.56
N GLY A 496 14.35 27.79 4.27
CA GLY A 496 15.14 26.89 3.43
C GLY A 496 15.19 25.47 4.02
N SER A 497 16.35 24.81 3.95
CA SER A 497 16.53 23.44 4.43
C SER A 497 16.76 23.32 5.95
N ASN A 498 16.52 24.38 6.72
CA ASN A 498 16.71 24.33 8.17
C ASN A 498 15.65 23.42 8.84
N THR A 499 16.05 22.78 9.93
CA THR A 499 15.17 22.03 10.83
C THR A 499 15.26 22.60 12.23
N PHE A 500 14.16 22.58 12.96
CA PHE A 500 14.02 23.14 14.29
C PHE A 500 13.48 22.09 15.25
N ASN A 501 14.18 21.87 16.36
CA ASN A 501 13.80 20.94 17.43
C ASN A 501 13.43 21.67 18.74
N SER A 502 13.15 22.97 18.65
CA SER A 502 12.72 23.82 19.75
C SER A 502 11.79 24.91 19.20
N ALA A 503 10.58 24.99 19.74
CA ALA A 503 9.59 26.03 19.48
C ALA A 503 9.23 26.70 20.82
N LEU A 504 9.40 28.01 20.89
CA LEU A 504 9.22 28.83 22.09
C LEU A 504 8.17 29.92 21.83
N PHE A 505 7.46 30.29 22.88
CA PHE A 505 6.50 31.38 22.92
C PHE A 505 6.93 32.42 23.95
N TYR A 506 6.86 33.70 23.59
CA TYR A 506 7.32 34.81 24.40
C TYR A 506 6.27 35.91 24.53
N LEU A 507 6.15 36.45 25.74
CA LEU A 507 5.48 37.72 26.01
C LEU A 507 6.54 38.82 26.13
N VAL A 508 6.28 39.97 25.51
CA VAL A 508 7.14 41.15 25.58
C VAL A 508 6.63 42.12 26.65
N THR A 509 5.31 42.27 26.77
CA THR A 509 4.69 43.15 27.77
C THR A 509 4.74 42.48 29.15
N GLN A 510 5.43 43.11 30.10
CA GLN A 510 5.59 42.59 31.46
C GLN A 510 4.38 42.87 32.36
N ASP A 511 4.24 42.04 33.39
CA ASP A 511 3.25 42.18 34.48
C ASP A 511 1.80 42.27 33.98
N GLN A 512 1.52 41.68 32.81
CA GLN A 512 0.18 41.52 32.25
C GLN A 512 -0.11 40.03 32.03
N VAL A 513 -1.38 39.66 32.21
CA VAL A 513 -1.86 38.28 32.04
C VAL A 513 -2.50 38.14 30.66
N LEU A 514 -1.98 37.21 29.86
CA LEU A 514 -2.54 36.81 28.58
C LEU A 514 -3.29 35.48 28.76
N THR A 515 -4.53 35.39 28.30
CA THR A 515 -5.20 34.08 28.10
C THR A 515 -4.93 33.67 26.66
N ALA A 516 -4.38 32.47 26.44
CA ALA A 516 -4.14 31.98 25.09
C ALA A 516 -4.33 30.47 24.97
N SER A 517 -4.86 30.02 23.83
CA SER A 517 -5.19 28.61 23.54
C SER A 517 -5.10 28.31 22.04
N ASP A 518 -5.36 27.05 21.68
CA ASP A 518 -5.54 26.62 20.28
C ASP A 518 -4.36 26.96 19.38
N PHE A 519 -3.14 26.82 19.90
CA PHE A 519 -1.93 27.05 19.13
C PHE A 519 -1.79 26.00 18.04
N VAL A 520 -1.61 26.45 16.80
CA VAL A 520 -1.30 25.59 15.64
C VAL A 520 -0.10 26.18 14.91
N ILE A 521 0.91 25.36 14.67
CA ILE A 521 2.00 25.70 13.75
C ILE A 521 1.68 25.00 12.43
N THR A 522 1.63 25.74 11.33
CA THR A 522 1.48 25.17 9.98
C THR A 522 2.79 25.35 9.24
N SER A 523 3.37 24.26 8.73
CA SER A 523 4.45 24.33 7.73
C SER A 523 3.86 24.23 6.34
N TYR A 524 4.17 25.17 5.46
CA TYR A 524 3.63 25.16 4.10
C TYR A 524 4.30 24.08 3.24
N ASP A 525 3.48 23.40 2.43
CA ASP A 525 3.91 22.35 1.50
C ASP A 525 4.83 22.85 0.38
#